data_AF-A0A967TGK3-F1
#
_entry.id   AF-A0A967TGK3-F1
#
_cell.length_a   1.000
_cell.length_b   1.000
_cell.length_c   1.000
_cell.angle_alpha   90.00
_cell.angle_beta   90.00
_cell.angle_gamma   90.00
#
_symmetry.space_group_name_H-M   'P 1'
#
loop_
_entity.id
_entity.type
_entity.pdbx_description
1 polymer ?
#
loop_
_entity_poly.entity_id
_entity_poly.type
_entity_poly.pdbx_seq_one_letter_code
_entity_poly.pdbx_strand_id
1 'polypeptide(L)' 'AESHCILVAEPGEEALERLRIFRRTTDGFELARADLRIRGQGDLFGSQQHGRDPVLRFADLMRDEDLLVLAQRHA' A
#
# COMPACT_ATOMS: atom_id res chain seq x y z
N ALA A 1 -11.62 20.41 -19.24
CA ALA A 1 -10.94 19.48 -20.16
C ALA A 1 -10.81 18.16 -19.44
N GLU A 2 -11.17 17.05 -20.09
CA GLU A 2 -10.99 15.72 -19.52
C GLU A 2 -9.57 15.23 -19.80
N SER A 3 -8.95 14.58 -18.82
CA SER A 3 -7.62 13.99 -18.93
C SER A 3 -7.74 12.47 -18.97
N HIS A 4 -7.03 11.84 -19.89
CA HIS A 4 -7.01 10.38 -20.03
C HIS A 4 -5.62 9.82 -19.75
N CYS A 5 -5.57 8.64 -19.14
CA CYS A 5 -4.36 7.85 -18.95
C CYS A 5 -4.57 6.50 -19.64
N ILE A 6 -3.64 6.11 -20.52
CA ILE A 6 -3.67 4.80 -21.18
C ILE A 6 -2.52 3.98 -20.59
N LEU A 7 -2.87 2.83 -20.01
CA LEU A 7 -1.93 1.89 -19.44
C LEU A 7 -1.79 0.67 -20.35
N VAL A 8 -0.59 0.48 -20.91
CA VAL A 8 -0.22 -0.70 -21.72
C VAL A 8 0.79 -1.50 -20.92
N ALA A 9 0.50 -2.77 -20.64
CA ALA A 9 1.36 -3.63 -19.84
C ALA A 9 1.24 -5.11 -20.25
N GLU A 10 2.31 -5.86 -20.07
CA GLU A 10 2.37 -7.33 -20.17
C GLU A 10 2.80 -7.90 -18.81
N PRO A 11 1.86 -7.99 -17.84
CA PRO A 11 2.21 -8.30 -16.46
C PRO A 11 2.45 -9.79 -16.23
N GLY A 12 3.45 -10.11 -15.39
CA GLY A 12 3.50 -11.42 -14.72
C GLY A 12 2.38 -11.58 -13.68
N GLU A 13 2.21 -12.79 -13.13
CA GLU A 13 1.09 -13.13 -12.24
C GLU A 13 0.92 -12.17 -11.05
N GLU A 14 2.00 -11.83 -10.35
CA GLU A 14 1.97 -10.94 -9.19
C GLU A 14 1.60 -9.48 -9.57
N ALA A 15 2.04 -9.02 -10.75
CA ALA A 15 1.76 -7.67 -11.22
C ALA A 15 0.31 -7.52 -11.71
N LEU A 16 -0.31 -8.60 -12.19
CA LEU A 16 -1.66 -8.57 -12.74
C LEU A 16 -2.70 -8.12 -11.71
N GLU A 17 -2.60 -8.62 -10.48
CA GLU A 17 -3.53 -8.25 -9.41
C GLU A 17 -3.41 -6.77 -9.03
N ARG A 18 -2.17 -6.26 -8.97
CA ARG A 18 -1.91 -4.84 -8.70
C ARG A 18 -2.52 -3.94 -9.78
N LEU A 19 -2.40 -4.33 -11.05
CA LEU A 19 -2.97 -3.58 -12.17
C LEU A 19 -4.49 -3.57 -12.15
N ARG A 20 -5.13 -4.67 -11.73
CA ARG A 20 -6.59 -4.71 -11.55
C ARG A 20 -7.07 -3.73 -10.49
N ILE A 21 -6.38 -3.68 -9.35
CA ILE A 21 -6.70 -2.75 -8.27
C ILE A 21 -6.48 -1.30 -8.71
N PHE A 22 -5.34 -1.03 -9.37
CA PHE A 22 -5.01 0.30 -9.91
C PHE A 22 -6.09 0.84 -10.87
N ARG A 23 -6.70 -0.02 -11.68
CA ARG A 23 -7.80 0.37 -12.58
C ARG A 23 -9.13 0.61 -11.85
N ARG A 24 -9.36 -0.01 -10.69
CA ARG A 24 -10.69 -0.09 -10.06
C ARG A 24 -11.09 1.19 -9.32
N THR A 25 -10.13 1.96 -8.85
CA THR A 25 -10.38 3.14 -8.00
C THR A 25 -9.37 4.25 -8.30
N THR A 26 -9.82 5.49 -8.17
CA THR A 26 -8.97 6.69 -8.25
C THR A 26 -8.65 7.26 -6.86
N ASP A 27 -9.16 6.64 -5.79
CA ASP A 27 -8.83 7.02 -4.42
C ASP A 27 -7.43 6.52 -4.04
N GLY A 28 -6.50 7.45 -3.83
CA GLY A 28 -5.12 7.16 -3.46
C GLY A 28 -4.99 6.40 -2.13
N PHE A 29 -5.91 6.59 -1.18
CA PHE A 29 -5.86 5.86 0.09
C PHE A 29 -6.25 4.39 -0.07
N GLU A 30 -7.23 4.09 -0.92
CA GLU A 30 -7.58 2.70 -1.21
C GLU A 30 -6.45 1.97 -1.94
N LEU A 31 -5.80 2.66 -2.89
CA LEU A 31 -4.62 2.13 -3.57
C LEU A 31 -3.48 1.87 -2.59
N ALA A 32 -3.20 2.80 -1.68
CA ALA A 32 -2.16 2.66 -0.66
C ALA A 32 -2.43 1.47 0.28
N ARG A 33 -3.67 1.31 0.76
CA ARG A 33 -4.05 0.15 1.61
C ARG A 33 -3.91 -1.17 0.88
N ALA A 34 -4.24 -1.21 -0.42
CA ALA A 34 -4.09 -2.41 -1.22
C ALA A 34 -2.62 -2.73 -1.50
N ASP A 35 -1.79 -1.72 -1.81
CA ASP A 35 -0.35 -1.91 -2.03
C ASP A 35 0.33 -2.40 -0.74
N LEU A 36 0.00 -1.80 0.42
CA LEU A 36 0.51 -2.22 1.73
C LEU A 36 0.14 -3.68 2.05
N ARG A 37 -1.06 -4.13 1.66
CA ARG A 37 -1.47 -5.54 1.84
C ARG A 37 -0.72 -6.52 0.94
N ILE A 38 -0.45 -6.13 -0.31
CA ILE A 38 0.19 -7.00 -1.30
C ILE A 38 1.70 -7.04 -1.09
N ARG A 39 2.33 -5.89 -0.81
CA ARG A 39 3.78 -5.72 -0.74
C ARG A 39 4.33 -5.63 0.68
N GLY A 40 3.47 -5.49 1.68
CA GLY A 40 3.84 -5.32 3.08
C GLY A 40 4.39 -3.93 3.40
N GLN A 41 4.55 -3.66 4.69
CA GLN A 41 5.27 -2.47 5.17
C GLN A 41 6.76 -2.65 4.83
N GLY A 42 7.33 -1.74 4.03
CA GLY A 42 8.76 -1.70 3.76
C GLY A 42 9.59 -1.40 5.02
N ASP A 43 10.88 -1.09 4.85
CA ASP A 43 11.71 -0.64 5.97
C ASP A 43 11.41 0.83 6.32
N LEU A 44 10.76 1.07 7.46
CA LEU A 44 10.37 2.42 7.90
C LEU A 44 11.56 3.26 8.40
N PHE A 45 12.67 2.63 8.79
CA PHE A 45 13.80 3.29 9.44
C PHE A 45 15.15 3.06 8.73
N GLY A 46 15.21 2.24 7.69
CA GLY A 46 16.39 2.00 6.85
C GLY A 46 16.20 2.40 5.38
N SER A 47 17.17 2.05 4.54
CA SER A 47 17.22 2.43 3.12
C SER A 47 16.42 1.53 2.17
N GLN A 48 15.70 0.54 2.70
CA GLN A 48 15.01 -0.50 1.91
C GLN A 48 13.52 -0.20 1.75
N GLN A 49 13.12 0.25 0.57
CA GLN A 49 11.71 0.60 0.29
C GLN A 49 10.77 -0.62 0.10
N HIS A 50 11.25 -1.87 0.24
CA HIS A 50 10.49 -3.09 -0.04
C HIS A 50 10.68 -4.18 1.03
N GLY A 51 9.57 -4.80 1.46
CA GLY A 51 9.46 -5.67 2.63
C GLY A 51 10.03 -7.08 2.46
N ARG A 52 11.07 -7.39 3.23
CA ARG A 52 11.41 -8.77 3.60
C ARG A 52 11.74 -8.97 5.08
N ASP A 53 11.92 -7.90 5.85
CA ASP A 53 12.18 -8.00 7.30
C ASP A 53 11.16 -7.17 8.09
N PRO A 54 10.53 -7.72 9.14
CA PRO A 54 9.60 -6.97 9.96
C PRO A 54 10.38 -5.99 10.83
N VAL A 55 10.41 -4.72 10.41
CA VAL A 55 10.94 -3.60 11.23
C VAL A 55 10.21 -3.53 12.58
N LEU A 56 8.91 -3.82 12.58
CA LEU A 56 8.06 -3.90 13.75
C LEU A 56 7.81 -5.37 14.10
N ARG A 57 8.56 -5.89 15.07
CA ARG A 57 8.46 -7.29 15.51
C ARG A 57 7.09 -7.65 16.10
N PHE A 58 6.39 -6.66 16.66
CA PHE A 58 5.14 -6.86 17.40
C PHE A 58 3.97 -5.99 16.94
N ALA A 59 4.21 -5.05 16.01
CA ALA A 59 3.20 -4.13 15.53
C ALA A 59 2.93 -4.38 14.05
N ASP A 60 1.65 -4.33 13.69
CA ASP A 60 1.14 -4.58 12.35
C ASP A 60 0.33 -3.35 11.95
N LEU A 61 0.84 -2.56 11.01
CA LEU A 61 0.21 -1.29 10.62
C LEU A 61 -1.17 -1.49 10.00
N MET A 62 -1.45 -2.66 9.41
CA MET A 62 -2.76 -2.97 8.84
C MET A 62 -3.75 -3.34 9.94
N ARG A 63 -3.33 -4.13 10.94
CA ARG A 63 -4.18 -4.50 12.07
C ARG A 63 -4.41 -3.36 13.04
N ASP A 64 -3.38 -2.56 13.27
CA ASP A 64 -3.33 -1.55 14.32
C ASP A 64 -3.78 -0.16 13.80
N GLU A 65 -4.33 -0.06 12.58
CA GLU A 65 -4.79 1.20 11.94
C GLU A 65 -5.72 2.01 12.85
N ASP A 66 -6.75 1.37 13.42
CA ASP A 66 -7.71 2.04 14.31
C ASP A 66 -7.04 2.61 15.56
N LEU A 67 -6.04 1.90 16.12
CA LEU A 67 -5.29 2.35 17.28
C LEU A 67 -4.42 3.56 16.94
N LEU A 68 -3.81 3.57 15.75
CA LEU A 68 -3.01 4.71 15.27
C LEU A 68 -3.88 5.94 15.04
N VAL A 69 -5.07 5.78 14.45
CA VAL A 69 -6.04 6.86 14.27
C VAL A 69 -6.52 7.41 15.62
N LEU A 70 -6.78 6.53 16.58
CA LEU A 70 -7.17 6.94 17.94
C LEU A 70 -6.04 7.74 18.60
N ALA A 71 -4.79 7.26 18.53
CA ALA A 71 -3.64 7.96 19.09
C ALA A 71 -3.45 9.35 18.49
N GLN A 72 -3.61 9.51 17.16
CA GLN A 72 -3.52 10.80 16.48
C GLN A 72 -4.58 11.80 16.94
N ARG A 73 -5.79 11.34 17.27
CA ARG A 73 -6.87 12.21 17.75
C ARG A 73 -6.67 12.71 19.19
N HIS A 74 -5.83 12.01 19.97
CA HIS A 74 -5.54 12.34 21.37
C HIS A 74 -4.16 13.01 21.58
N ALA A 75 -3.41 13.24 20.51
CA ALA A 75 -2.18 14.04 20.49
C ALA A 75 -2.50 15.52 20.28
#